data_AF-A0A172WJP9-F1
#
_entry.id   AF-A0A172WJP9-F1
#
_cell.length_a   1.000
_cell.length_b   1.000
_cell.length_c   1.000
_cell.angle_alpha   90.00
_cell.angle_beta   90.00
_cell.angle_gamma   90.00
#
_symmetry.space_group_name_H-M   'P 1'
#
loop_
_entity.id
_entity.type
_entity.pdbx_description
1 polymer ?
#
loop_
_entity_poly.entity_id
_entity_poly.type
_entity_poly.pdbx_seq_one_letter_code
_entity_poly.pdbx_strand_id
1 'polypeptide(L)'
;MYKSFKISFLVLLLIFPLVSGETCEPYETYSITSILPSNGYVFIIVHHSEWICERVAGEQTLRRNVPDGEYNLYYLFNGSNLLFLGKSNPLLGEPSIVTEINGTFYILQRKQVVVPYKNITVTINGETRNITLTAKKTEMRVYRFDGCAFLIWNCTILEFQNGKEHAECNGTEILSYFTNTPQKRPSVVRGVIENGFMVFRLSNSTYKIPVTEFDRYVSGFFGSKTLNVLSTFHALPVGEGILIYYPGDVKVNGSVFISELPLMFFYDGKNLTHIKMYVGSVQEPPRCGNFSPRLTIPKSLIVLIGVFLMVILVYLGIKRHV
;
A
#
# COMPACT_ATOMS: atom_id res chain seq x y z
N MET A 1 19.74 70.77 -30.34
CA MET A 1 18.54 70.57 -29.50
C MET A 1 18.63 69.20 -28.84
N TYR A 2 19.13 69.14 -27.61
CA TYR A 2 19.09 67.94 -26.78
C TYR A 2 18.13 68.24 -25.62
N LYS A 3 16.98 67.58 -25.58
CA LYS A 3 16.07 67.62 -24.43
C LYS A 3 15.60 66.20 -24.11
N SER A 4 16.25 65.65 -23.09
CA SER A 4 15.68 64.87 -21.98
C SER A 4 14.40 64.07 -22.25
N PHE A 5 14.54 62.75 -22.31
CA PHE A 5 13.46 61.80 -22.02
C PHE A 5 13.82 61.03 -20.75
N LYS A 6 13.72 61.71 -19.60
CA LYS A 6 13.63 61.05 -18.29
C LYS A 6 12.15 60.77 -18.01
N ILE A 7 11.62 59.71 -18.60
CA ILE A 7 10.34 59.14 -18.19
C ILE A 7 10.58 57.71 -17.74
N SER A 8 10.63 57.61 -16.41
CA SER A 8 10.00 56.54 -15.64
C SER A 8 10.64 55.15 -15.66
N PHE A 9 11.83 55.05 -15.04
CA PHE A 9 12.25 53.81 -14.38
C PHE A 9 11.35 53.47 -13.16
N LEU A 10 10.52 54.43 -12.71
CA LEU A 10 9.61 54.27 -11.57
C LEU A 10 8.33 53.49 -11.90
N VAL A 11 7.89 53.47 -13.17
CA VAL A 11 6.70 52.68 -13.58
C VAL A 11 7.04 51.21 -13.81
N LEU A 12 8.31 50.87 -14.06
CA LEU A 12 8.74 49.47 -14.20
C LEU A 12 8.81 48.73 -12.85
N LEU A 13 8.91 49.46 -11.73
CA LEU A 13 8.90 48.90 -10.36
C LEU A 13 7.48 48.62 -9.82
N LEU A 14 6.43 49.04 -10.53
CA LEU A 14 5.02 48.81 -10.16
C LEU A 14 4.40 47.58 -10.85
N ILE A 15 5.18 46.83 -11.63
CA ILE A 15 4.78 45.56 -12.26
C ILE A 15 5.59 44.40 -11.68
N PHE A 16 5.95 44.47 -10.40
CA PHE A 16 6.16 43.22 -9.68
C PHE A 16 4.80 42.55 -9.58
N PRO A 17 4.63 41.29 -10.03
CA PRO A 17 3.44 40.56 -9.64
C PRO A 17 3.46 40.61 -8.11
N LEU A 18 2.38 41.12 -7.50
CA LEU A 18 2.07 40.69 -6.15
C LEU A 18 2.11 39.17 -6.23
N VAL A 19 3.19 38.58 -5.72
CA VAL A 19 3.27 37.16 -5.45
C VAL A 19 2.18 36.98 -4.44
N SER A 20 1.00 36.59 -4.92
CA SER A 20 -0.09 36.13 -4.10
C SER A 20 0.55 35.08 -3.20
N GLY A 21 0.65 35.37 -1.90
CA GLY A 21 1.15 34.40 -0.95
C GLY A 21 0.36 33.12 -1.16
N GLU A 22 1.00 32.11 -1.76
CA GLU A 22 0.44 30.77 -1.73
C GLU A 22 0.20 30.49 -0.26
N THR A 23 -1.05 30.26 0.10
CA THR A 23 -1.41 29.85 1.45
C THR A 23 -0.60 28.58 1.71
N CYS A 24 0.35 28.67 2.63
CA CYS A 24 1.13 27.52 3.02
C CYS A 24 0.19 26.60 3.78
N GLU A 25 -0.33 25.59 3.09
CA GLU A 25 -1.20 24.57 3.65
C GLU A 25 -0.48 23.23 3.63
N PRO A 26 -0.26 22.59 4.80
CA PRO A 26 0.36 21.28 4.85
C PRO A 26 -0.53 20.23 4.19
N TYR A 27 0.09 19.27 3.53
CA TYR A 27 -0.59 18.17 2.87
C TYR A 27 0.30 16.93 2.80
N GLU A 28 -0.32 15.81 2.50
CA GLU A 28 0.36 14.56 2.24
C GLU A 28 0.14 14.15 0.78
N THR A 29 1.13 13.49 0.20
CA THR A 29 1.03 12.87 -1.13
C THR A 29 1.24 11.38 -1.02
N TYR A 30 0.38 10.63 -1.70
CA TYR A 30 0.44 9.18 -1.79
C TYR A 30 0.54 8.76 -3.24
N SER A 31 1.50 7.89 -3.56
CA SER A 31 1.71 7.42 -4.93
C SER A 31 2.06 5.94 -4.97
N ILE A 32 1.52 5.22 -5.95
CA ILE A 32 1.83 3.79 -6.12
C ILE A 32 3.16 3.70 -6.87
N THR A 33 4.21 3.30 -6.17
CA THR A 33 5.55 3.19 -6.75
C THR A 33 5.81 1.83 -7.39
N SER A 34 5.17 0.77 -6.87
CA SER A 34 5.35 -0.58 -7.37
C SER A 34 4.13 -1.46 -7.12
N ILE A 35 3.86 -2.36 -8.06
CA ILE A 35 2.85 -3.40 -7.94
C ILE A 35 3.45 -4.72 -8.43
N LEU A 36 3.53 -5.73 -7.55
CA LEU A 36 4.25 -6.98 -7.81
C LEU A 36 3.28 -8.16 -7.71
N PRO A 37 2.85 -8.76 -8.83
CA PRO A 37 1.99 -9.94 -8.81
C PRO A 37 2.79 -11.19 -8.40
N SER A 38 2.18 -12.06 -7.59
CA SER A 38 2.74 -13.35 -7.18
C SER A 38 1.65 -14.31 -6.73
N ASN A 39 1.52 -15.46 -7.41
CA ASN A 39 0.67 -16.59 -6.99
C ASN A 39 -0.76 -16.21 -6.54
N GLY A 40 -1.46 -15.40 -7.33
CA GLY A 40 -2.83 -14.95 -7.03
C GLY A 40 -2.92 -13.78 -6.04
N TYR A 41 -1.78 -13.31 -5.55
CA TYR A 41 -1.64 -12.11 -4.74
C TYR A 41 -0.94 -11.00 -5.50
N VAL A 42 -1.06 -9.79 -4.96
CA VAL A 42 -0.36 -8.60 -5.42
C VAL A 42 0.23 -7.86 -4.23
N PHE A 43 1.54 -7.66 -4.24
CA PHE A 43 2.20 -6.72 -3.35
C PHE A 43 2.08 -5.31 -3.89
N ILE A 44 1.64 -4.38 -3.06
CA ILE A 44 1.44 -2.98 -3.43
C ILE A 44 2.37 -2.15 -2.55
N ILE A 45 3.16 -1.28 -3.19
CA ILE A 45 4.04 -0.35 -2.52
C ILE A 45 3.52 1.06 -2.79
N VAL A 46 3.18 1.77 -1.72
CA VAL A 46 2.70 3.14 -1.75
C VAL A 46 3.74 4.01 -1.08
N HIS A 47 4.25 5.00 -1.79
CA HIS A 47 5.11 6.02 -1.22
C HIS A 47 4.25 7.12 -0.61
N HIS A 48 4.60 7.52 0.61
CA HIS A 48 4.04 8.65 1.34
C HIS A 48 5.12 9.73 1.47
N SER A 49 4.72 10.96 1.19
CA SER A 49 5.51 12.16 1.48
C SER A 49 4.64 13.19 2.18
N GLU A 50 5.10 13.68 3.32
CA GLU A 50 4.47 14.76 4.08
C GLU A 50 5.10 16.11 3.73
N TRP A 51 4.24 17.11 3.53
CA TRP A 51 4.60 18.49 3.25
C TRP A 51 4.13 19.37 4.40
N ILE A 52 5.08 20.08 5.01
CA ILE A 52 4.88 20.95 6.15
C ILE A 52 5.17 22.40 5.77
N CYS A 53 4.64 23.31 6.58
CA CYS A 53 4.93 24.73 6.47
C CYS A 53 6.06 25.11 7.41
N GLU A 54 7.18 25.52 6.84
CA GLU A 54 8.35 26.00 7.57
C GLU A 54 8.52 27.51 7.31
N ARG A 55 8.94 28.25 8.33
CA ARG A 55 9.25 29.67 8.19
C ARG A 55 10.71 29.86 7.80
N VAL A 56 10.94 30.33 6.58
CA VAL A 56 12.28 30.61 6.04
C VAL A 56 12.38 32.10 5.73
N ALA A 57 13.38 32.77 6.30
CA ALA A 57 13.61 34.21 6.12
C ALA A 57 12.39 35.11 6.39
N GLY A 58 11.48 34.69 7.27
CA GLY A 58 10.30 35.45 7.65
C GLY A 58 9.03 35.10 6.85
N GLU A 59 9.17 34.37 5.74
CA GLU A 59 8.07 33.87 4.89
C GLU A 59 7.73 32.41 5.21
N GLN A 60 6.46 32.04 5.07
CA GLN A 60 6.04 30.64 5.18
C GLN A 60 6.22 29.96 3.83
N THR A 61 6.98 28.87 3.82
CA THR A 61 7.29 28.09 2.63
C THR A 61 6.92 26.63 2.85
N LEU A 62 6.36 26.01 1.82
CA LEU A 62 6.06 24.60 1.84
C LEU A 62 7.34 23.79 1.61
N ARG A 63 7.58 22.82 2.48
CA ARG A 63 8.75 21.94 2.41
C ARG A 63 8.38 20.50 2.76
N ARG A 64 9.09 19.53 2.18
CA ARG A 64 8.98 18.13 2.61
C ARG A 64 9.50 17.97 4.03
N ASN A 65 8.73 17.24 4.84
CA ASN A 65 9.14 16.82 6.17
C ASN A 65 10.12 15.64 6.06
N VAL A 66 11.40 15.93 5.88
CA VAL A 66 12.44 14.91 5.74
C VAL A 66 13.30 14.83 7.00
N PRO A 67 13.72 13.62 7.43
CA PRO A 67 13.41 12.32 6.82
C PRO A 67 12.08 11.71 7.30
N ASP A 68 11.49 12.19 8.40
CA ASP A 68 10.44 11.47 9.14
C ASP A 68 9.11 11.34 8.39
N GLY A 69 8.80 12.30 7.53
CA GLY A 69 7.59 12.34 6.71
C GLY A 69 7.72 11.63 5.35
N GLU A 70 8.80 10.87 5.12
CA GLU A 70 9.00 10.10 3.90
C GLU A 70 9.07 8.60 4.21
N TYR A 71 8.08 7.83 3.77
CA TYR A 71 8.11 6.38 3.97
C TYR A 71 7.33 5.60 2.91
N ASN A 72 7.64 4.33 2.78
CA ASN A 72 6.89 3.39 1.95
C ASN A 72 5.96 2.54 2.83
N LEU A 73 4.71 2.42 2.39
CA LEU A 73 3.69 1.53 2.93
C LEU A 73 3.59 0.28 2.06
N TYR A 74 3.50 -0.89 2.68
CA TYR A 74 3.50 -2.17 1.98
C TYR A 74 2.21 -2.93 2.28
N TYR A 75 1.55 -3.37 1.23
CA TYR A 75 0.30 -4.12 1.32
C TYR A 75 0.35 -5.41 0.51
N LEU A 76 -0.45 -6.39 0.93
CA LEU A 76 -0.68 -7.64 0.22
C LEU A 76 -2.18 -7.79 -0.05
N PHE A 77 -2.55 -7.91 -1.33
CA PHE A 77 -3.94 -8.01 -1.77
C PHE A 77 -4.18 -9.32 -2.53
N ASN A 78 -5.33 -9.96 -2.32
CA ASN A 78 -5.68 -11.24 -2.96
C ASN A 78 -6.99 -11.22 -3.76
N GLY A 79 -7.55 -10.04 -4.04
CA GLY A 79 -8.87 -9.89 -4.65
C GLY A 79 -10.02 -9.76 -3.65
N SER A 80 -9.79 -10.02 -2.36
CA SER A 80 -10.85 -9.89 -1.33
C SER A 80 -10.37 -9.15 -0.09
N ASN A 81 -9.17 -9.47 0.41
CA ASN A 81 -8.60 -8.92 1.61
C ASN A 81 -7.34 -8.12 1.28
N LEU A 82 -7.22 -6.93 1.87
CA LEU A 82 -6.01 -6.12 1.85
C LEU A 82 -5.32 -6.20 3.22
N LEU A 83 -4.09 -6.69 3.24
CA LEU A 83 -3.28 -6.89 4.43
C LEU A 83 -2.20 -5.81 4.50
N PHE A 84 -2.14 -5.06 5.60
CA PHE A 84 -1.04 -4.12 5.84
C PHE A 84 0.18 -4.84 6.42
N LEU A 85 1.28 -4.84 5.66
CA LEU A 85 2.51 -5.55 6.02
C LEU A 85 3.46 -4.70 6.88
N GLY A 86 3.36 -3.38 6.79
CA GLY A 86 4.17 -2.44 7.55
C GLY A 86 4.62 -1.24 6.73
N LYS A 87 5.45 -0.42 7.37
CA LYS A 87 6.08 0.76 6.77
C LYS A 87 7.59 0.69 6.90
N SER A 88 8.29 1.34 5.98
CA SER A 88 9.76 1.46 6.01
C SER A 88 10.17 2.82 5.48
N ASN A 89 11.06 3.49 6.22
CA ASN A 89 11.68 4.75 5.83
C ASN A 89 13.08 4.52 5.23
N PRO A 90 13.24 4.55 3.89
CA PRO A 90 14.53 4.32 3.25
C PRO A 90 15.56 5.43 3.54
N LEU A 91 15.12 6.66 3.86
CA LEU A 91 16.03 7.77 4.19
C LEU A 91 16.69 7.58 5.57
N LEU A 92 16.03 6.83 6.46
CA LEU A 92 16.58 6.42 7.76
C LEU A 92 17.35 5.10 7.69
N GLY A 93 17.57 4.56 6.48
CA GLY A 93 18.23 3.27 6.28
C GLY A 93 17.41 2.08 6.76
N GLU A 94 16.09 2.22 6.92
CA GLU A 94 15.25 1.10 7.28
C GLU A 94 15.16 0.10 6.12
N PRO A 95 15.22 -1.21 6.39
CA PRO A 95 15.07 -2.21 5.36
C PRO A 95 13.67 -2.14 4.76
N SER A 96 13.56 -2.39 3.45
CA SER A 96 12.29 -2.65 2.77
C SER A 96 11.55 -3.80 3.43
N ILE A 97 10.22 -3.79 3.34
CA ILE A 97 9.36 -4.85 3.88
C ILE A 97 9.29 -6.05 2.91
N VAL A 98 9.53 -5.85 1.62
CA VAL A 98 9.44 -6.91 0.60
C VAL A 98 10.70 -6.91 -0.25
N THR A 99 11.24 -8.09 -0.58
CA THR A 99 12.33 -8.27 -1.53
C THR A 99 12.13 -9.52 -2.40
N GLU A 100 12.73 -9.57 -3.58
CA GLU A 100 12.68 -10.73 -4.49
C GLU A 100 14.09 -11.36 -4.56
N ILE A 101 14.21 -12.63 -4.16
CA ILE A 101 15.47 -13.39 -4.23
C ILE A 101 15.21 -14.61 -5.12
N ASN A 102 15.93 -14.71 -6.23
CA ASN A 102 15.82 -15.82 -7.20
C ASN A 102 14.36 -16.10 -7.64
N GLY A 103 13.59 -15.05 -7.92
CA GLY A 103 12.19 -15.17 -8.35
C GLY A 103 11.18 -15.46 -7.24
N THR A 104 11.62 -15.57 -5.98
CA THR A 104 10.77 -15.79 -4.81
C THR A 104 10.67 -14.53 -3.96
N PHE A 105 9.46 -14.18 -3.52
CA PHE A 105 9.27 -13.02 -2.65
C PHE A 105 9.51 -13.38 -1.18
N TYR A 106 10.13 -12.43 -0.48
CA TYR A 106 10.38 -12.50 0.95
C TYR A 106 9.79 -11.27 1.63
N ILE A 107 9.15 -11.46 2.78
CA ILE A 107 8.46 -10.41 3.53
C ILE A 107 9.13 -10.27 4.89
N LEU A 108 9.70 -9.10 5.19
CA LEU A 108 10.25 -8.73 6.47
C LEU A 108 9.19 -8.00 7.30
N GLN A 109 8.83 -8.56 8.46
CA GLN A 109 8.03 -7.89 9.46
C GLN A 109 8.91 -7.45 10.62
N ARG A 110 8.79 -6.18 11.00
CA ARG A 110 9.46 -5.59 12.17
C ARG A 110 8.41 -5.08 13.14
N LYS A 111 8.48 -5.52 14.39
CA LYS A 111 7.61 -5.06 15.48
C LYS A 111 8.48 -4.54 16.61
N GLN A 112 8.23 -3.32 17.06
CA GLN A 112 8.94 -2.72 18.19
C GLN A 112 7.96 -2.47 19.33
N VAL A 113 8.35 -2.86 20.54
CA VAL A 113 7.59 -2.63 21.76
C VAL A 113 8.53 -2.34 22.92
N VAL A 114 8.13 -1.46 23.84
CA VAL A 114 8.85 -1.25 25.09
C VAL A 114 8.34 -2.26 26.11
N VAL A 115 9.25 -3.03 26.70
CA VAL A 115 8.92 -4.08 27.67
C VAL A 115 9.61 -3.81 29.01
N PRO A 116 8.98 -4.15 30.15
CA PRO A 116 9.66 -4.14 31.44
C PRO A 116 10.75 -5.22 31.46
N TYR A 117 11.95 -4.87 31.93
CA TYR A 117 13.08 -5.80 32.00
C TYR A 117 13.48 -6.12 33.44
N LYS A 118 13.55 -5.11 34.32
CA LYS A 118 13.99 -5.32 35.70
C LYS A 118 13.43 -4.26 36.64
N ASN A 119 13.01 -4.66 37.83
CA ASN A 119 12.70 -3.74 38.91
C ASN A 119 13.92 -3.55 39.78
N ILE A 120 14.29 -2.30 40.02
CA ILE A 120 15.35 -1.94 40.98
C ILE A 120 14.74 -1.11 42.09
N THR A 121 15.25 -1.33 43.30
CA THR A 121 14.88 -0.55 44.47
C THR A 121 16.04 0.37 44.79
N VAL A 122 15.76 1.67 44.85
CA VAL A 122 16.77 2.71 45.04
C VAL A 122 16.33 3.60 46.19
N THR A 123 17.25 3.93 47.10
CA THR A 123 16.98 4.88 48.18
C THR A 123 17.43 6.27 47.73
N ILE A 124 16.49 7.21 47.61
CA ILE A 124 16.76 8.60 47.23
C ILE A 124 16.33 9.47 48.41
N ASN A 125 17.26 10.20 49.01
CA ASN A 125 17.03 11.06 50.18
C ASN A 125 16.37 10.32 51.38
N GLY A 126 16.73 9.05 51.61
CA GLY A 126 16.19 8.23 52.70
C GLY A 126 14.85 7.55 52.39
N GLU A 127 14.21 7.86 51.26
CA GLU A 127 13.00 7.18 50.81
C GLU A 127 13.33 6.05 49.83
N THR A 128 12.77 4.87 50.07
CA THR A 128 12.89 3.73 49.17
C THR A 128 11.92 3.87 48.00
N ARG A 129 12.42 3.89 46.76
CA ARG A 129 11.63 3.96 45.53
C ARG A 129 11.91 2.76 44.63
N ASN A 130 10.85 2.20 44.06
CA ASN A 130 10.96 1.15 43.06
C ASN A 130 10.94 1.79 41.67
N ILE A 131 11.97 1.52 40.87
CA ILE A 131 12.11 1.99 39.50
C ILE A 131 12.07 0.77 38.57
N THR A 132 11.17 0.79 37.60
CA THR A 132 11.12 -0.23 36.55
C THR A 132 12.02 0.18 35.41
N LEU A 133 13.08 -0.58 35.16
CA LEU A 133 13.91 -0.45 33.98
C LEU A 133 13.21 -1.11 32.80
N THR A 134 13.13 -0.38 31.70
CA THR A 134 12.55 -0.85 30.44
C THR A 134 13.64 -1.23 29.44
N ALA A 135 13.28 -2.09 28.50
CA ALA A 135 14.07 -2.40 27.32
C ALA A 135 13.19 -2.22 26.08
N LYS A 136 13.80 -1.82 24.98
CA LYS A 136 13.15 -1.80 23.67
C LYS A 136 13.34 -3.18 23.03
N LYS A 137 12.23 -3.89 22.83
CA LYS A 137 12.20 -5.18 22.17
C LYS A 137 11.85 -4.98 20.69
N THR A 138 12.75 -5.40 19.81
CA THR A 138 12.54 -5.45 18.36
C THR A 138 12.42 -6.91 17.93
N GLU A 139 11.25 -7.31 17.45
CA GLU A 139 11.02 -8.61 16.82
C GLU A 139 11.06 -8.45 15.30
N MET A 140 11.91 -9.23 14.65
CA MET A 140 12.00 -9.32 13.20
C MET A 140 11.65 -10.73 12.76
N ARG A 141 10.84 -10.84 11.71
CA ARG A 141 10.46 -12.12 11.11
C ARG A 141 10.53 -11.99 9.61
N VAL A 142 11.15 -12.96 8.95
CA VAL A 142 11.12 -13.05 7.50
C VAL A 142 10.34 -14.28 7.07
N TYR A 143 9.40 -14.04 6.17
CA TYR A 143 8.60 -15.06 5.54
C TYR A 143 9.00 -15.22 4.09
N ARG A 144 9.19 -16.46 3.62
CA ARG A 144 9.21 -16.79 2.20
C ARG A 144 7.78 -16.92 1.71
N PHE A 145 7.42 -16.24 0.63
CA PHE A 145 6.07 -16.20 0.11
C PHE A 145 5.94 -16.99 -1.20
N ASP A 146 5.01 -17.95 -1.20
CA ASP A 146 4.65 -18.78 -2.36
C ASP A 146 3.14 -19.07 -2.33
N GLY A 147 2.32 -18.02 -2.46
CA GLY A 147 0.86 -18.10 -2.28
C GLY A 147 0.41 -18.19 -0.81
N CYS A 148 1.30 -18.62 0.08
CA CYS A 148 1.20 -18.50 1.53
C CYS A 148 2.59 -18.21 2.12
N ALA A 149 2.64 -17.85 3.41
CA ALA A 149 3.85 -17.41 4.08
C ALA A 149 4.48 -18.53 4.92
N PHE A 150 5.75 -18.86 4.63
CA PHE A 150 6.57 -19.75 5.44
C PHE A 150 7.56 -18.93 6.26
N LEU A 151 7.54 -19.05 7.59
CA LEU A 151 8.53 -18.40 8.45
C LEU A 151 9.89 -19.09 8.26
N ILE A 152 10.89 -18.35 7.81
CA ILE A 152 12.24 -18.88 7.54
C ILE A 152 13.31 -18.29 8.44
N TRP A 153 13.04 -17.12 9.03
CA TRP A 153 13.98 -16.43 9.89
C TRP A 153 13.22 -15.61 10.93
N ASN A 154 13.69 -15.62 12.15
CA ASN A 154 13.22 -14.79 13.24
C ASN A 154 14.42 -14.27 14.04
N CYS A 155 14.30 -13.05 14.53
CA CYS A 155 15.25 -12.51 15.48
C CYS A 155 14.55 -11.59 16.47
N THR A 156 14.96 -11.70 17.73
CA THR A 156 14.53 -10.81 18.81
C THR A 156 15.73 -10.06 19.34
N ILE A 157 15.68 -8.73 19.30
CA ILE A 157 16.71 -7.85 19.85
C ILE A 157 16.12 -7.12 21.05
N LEU A 158 16.80 -7.16 22.18
CA LEU A 158 16.52 -6.36 23.37
C LEU A 158 17.60 -5.29 23.51
N GLU A 159 17.21 -4.04 23.36
CA GLU A 159 18.06 -2.87 23.56
C GLU A 159 17.74 -2.25 24.93
N PHE A 160 18.73 -2.21 25.82
CA PHE A 160 18.60 -1.68 27.17
C PHE A 160 18.93 -0.19 27.21
N GLN A 161 18.41 0.54 28.20
CA GLN A 161 18.66 1.98 28.35
C GLN A 161 20.15 2.37 28.48
N ASN A 162 21.02 1.42 28.85
CA ASN A 162 22.46 1.62 28.91
C ASN A 162 23.19 1.36 27.58
N GLY A 163 22.45 1.20 26.47
CA GLY A 163 22.98 0.92 25.14
C GLY A 163 23.46 -0.51 24.93
N LYS A 164 23.33 -1.40 25.92
CA LYS A 164 23.64 -2.83 25.73
C LYS A 164 22.52 -3.47 24.90
N GLU A 165 22.91 -4.37 24.02
CA GLU A 165 21.96 -5.17 23.23
C GLU A 165 22.12 -6.67 23.50
N HIS A 166 21.01 -7.38 23.41
CA HIS A 166 20.98 -8.84 23.40
C HIS A 166 20.12 -9.31 22.24
N ALA A 167 20.69 -10.09 21.34
CA ALA A 167 20.03 -10.62 20.15
C ALA A 167 19.93 -12.14 20.21
N GLU A 168 18.75 -12.66 19.92
CA GLU A 168 18.48 -14.08 19.74
C GLU A 168 17.86 -14.26 18.35
N CYS A 169 18.65 -14.78 17.40
CA CYS A 169 18.20 -15.02 16.03
C CYS A 169 18.31 -16.52 15.69
N ASN A 170 17.36 -17.04 14.90
CA ASN A 170 17.49 -18.37 14.30
C ASN A 170 18.17 -18.27 12.92
N GLY A 171 19.01 -19.24 12.58
CA GLY A 171 19.60 -19.33 11.24
C GLY A 171 20.52 -18.15 10.85
N THR A 172 20.79 -18.04 9.55
CA THR A 172 21.70 -17.02 8.98
C THR A 172 20.96 -15.71 8.76
N GLU A 173 21.64 -14.59 9.00
CA GLU A 173 21.11 -13.25 8.76
C GLU A 173 20.84 -13.02 7.26
N ILE A 174 19.62 -12.54 6.96
CA ILE A 174 19.18 -12.23 5.58
C ILE A 174 18.71 -10.78 5.42
N LEU A 175 18.95 -9.92 6.41
CA LEU A 175 18.49 -8.52 6.40
C LEU A 175 19.15 -7.68 5.30
N SER A 176 20.38 -8.01 4.91
CA SER A 176 21.11 -7.32 3.83
C SER A 176 20.36 -7.34 2.49
N TYR A 177 19.55 -8.37 2.23
CA TYR A 177 18.73 -8.48 1.01
C TYR A 177 17.52 -7.52 1.00
N PHE A 178 17.14 -6.98 2.15
CA PHE A 178 16.04 -6.04 2.29
C PHE A 178 16.49 -4.58 2.20
N THR A 179 17.74 -4.31 1.81
CA THR A 179 18.22 -2.94 1.59
C THR A 179 17.65 -2.29 0.33
N ASN A 180 17.08 -3.09 -0.59
CA ASN A 180 16.55 -2.61 -1.87
C ASN A 180 15.06 -2.90 -1.99
N THR A 181 14.31 -1.93 -2.52
CA THR A 181 12.89 -2.12 -2.84
C THR A 181 12.77 -2.77 -4.21
N PRO A 182 12.07 -3.92 -4.35
CA PRO A 182 11.88 -4.57 -5.64
C PRO A 182 11.09 -3.65 -6.59
N GLN A 183 11.72 -3.33 -7.71
CA GLN A 183 11.10 -2.58 -8.80
C GLN A 183 10.73 -3.55 -9.92
N LYS A 184 9.43 -3.78 -10.09
CA LYS A 184 8.89 -4.50 -11.24
C LYS A 184 7.67 -3.74 -11.70
N ARG A 185 7.68 -3.32 -12.97
CA ARG A 185 6.46 -2.77 -13.60
C ARG A 185 5.67 -3.95 -14.15
N PRO A 186 4.45 -4.22 -13.65
CA PRO A 186 3.65 -5.30 -14.22
C PRO A 186 3.25 -4.94 -15.66
N SER A 187 2.91 -5.95 -16.45
CA SER A 187 2.20 -5.72 -17.71
C SER A 187 0.83 -5.13 -17.36
N VAL A 188 0.66 -3.84 -17.65
CA VAL A 188 -0.52 -3.06 -17.28
C VAL A 188 -1.26 -2.62 -18.52
N VAL A 189 -2.59 -2.62 -18.41
CA VAL A 189 -3.48 -2.11 -19.45
C VAL A 189 -4.02 -0.76 -19.01
N ARG A 190 -3.78 0.26 -19.82
CA ARG A 190 -4.42 1.57 -19.64
C ARG A 190 -5.88 1.47 -20.07
N GLY A 191 -6.79 1.99 -19.25
CA GLY A 191 -8.20 1.99 -19.61
C GLY A 191 -8.54 3.10 -20.60
N VAL A 192 -9.60 2.86 -21.38
CA VAL A 192 -10.10 3.77 -22.41
C VAL A 192 -11.57 4.04 -22.15
N ILE A 193 -11.99 5.31 -22.26
CA ILE A 193 -13.40 5.68 -22.11
C ILE A 193 -14.10 5.55 -23.47
N GLU A 194 -15.13 4.70 -23.53
CA GLU A 194 -15.91 4.45 -24.74
C GLU A 194 -17.40 4.38 -24.38
N ASN A 195 -18.23 5.22 -25.01
CA ASN A 195 -19.69 5.20 -24.85
C ASN A 195 -20.17 5.23 -23.38
N GLY A 196 -19.48 5.99 -22.52
CA GLY A 196 -19.82 6.09 -21.08
C GLY A 196 -19.27 4.95 -20.20
N PHE A 197 -18.47 4.05 -20.75
CA PHE A 197 -17.81 2.97 -20.03
C PHE A 197 -16.29 3.17 -19.99
N MET A 198 -15.68 2.83 -18.87
CA MET A 198 -14.26 2.59 -18.76
C MET A 198 -13.97 1.15 -19.20
N VAL A 199 -13.16 1.00 -20.24
CA VAL A 199 -12.87 -0.28 -20.90
C VAL A 199 -11.42 -0.67 -20.68
N PHE A 200 -11.21 -1.85 -20.11
CA PHE A 200 -9.88 -2.47 -19.96
C PHE A 200 -9.82 -3.73 -20.82
N ARG A 201 -8.90 -3.73 -21.79
CA ARG A 201 -8.69 -4.85 -22.73
C ARG A 201 -7.45 -5.64 -22.32
N LEU A 202 -7.65 -6.72 -21.58
CA LEU A 202 -6.60 -7.67 -21.24
C LEU A 202 -6.55 -8.78 -22.29
N SER A 203 -5.44 -9.53 -22.36
CA SER A 203 -5.19 -10.52 -23.42
C SER A 203 -6.33 -11.49 -23.69
N ASN A 204 -7.07 -11.89 -22.64
CA ASN A 204 -8.14 -12.90 -22.73
C ASN A 204 -9.53 -12.38 -22.35
N SER A 205 -9.65 -11.13 -21.90
CA SER A 205 -10.88 -10.59 -21.32
C SER A 205 -11.01 -9.10 -21.56
N THR A 206 -12.23 -8.63 -21.79
CA THR A 206 -12.55 -7.20 -21.81
C THR A 206 -13.47 -6.89 -20.66
N TYR A 207 -13.06 -5.96 -19.80
CA TYR A 207 -13.86 -5.45 -18.70
C TYR A 207 -14.44 -4.09 -19.09
N LYS A 208 -15.75 -3.93 -18.91
CA LYS A 208 -16.47 -2.68 -19.18
C LYS A 208 -17.18 -2.27 -17.91
N ILE A 209 -16.82 -1.11 -17.37
CA ILE A 209 -17.35 -0.62 -16.10
C ILE A 209 -17.95 0.77 -16.37
N PRO A 210 -19.20 1.06 -15.97
CA PRO A 210 -19.78 2.38 -16.15
C PRO A 210 -18.90 3.45 -15.49
N VAL A 211 -18.66 4.57 -16.18
CA VAL A 211 -17.84 5.67 -15.65
C VAL A 211 -18.40 6.21 -14.32
N THR A 212 -19.72 6.18 -14.16
CA THR A 212 -20.44 6.62 -12.95
C THR A 212 -20.04 5.84 -11.70
N GLU A 213 -19.59 4.58 -11.83
CA GLU A 213 -19.12 3.77 -10.69
C GLU A 213 -17.85 4.35 -10.07
N PHE A 214 -16.99 4.97 -10.89
CA PHE A 214 -15.78 5.63 -10.41
C PHE A 214 -16.02 7.06 -9.95
N ASP A 215 -16.93 7.78 -10.62
CA ASP A 215 -17.16 9.21 -10.41
C ASP A 215 -17.43 9.56 -8.94
N ARG A 216 -18.20 8.71 -8.24
CA ARG A 216 -18.46 8.86 -6.80
C ARG A 216 -17.18 8.97 -5.95
N TYR A 217 -16.11 8.29 -6.34
CA TYR A 217 -14.85 8.24 -5.59
C TYR A 217 -13.84 9.27 -6.11
N VAL A 218 -13.77 9.45 -7.44
CA VAL A 218 -12.74 10.30 -8.06
C VAL A 218 -13.08 11.78 -7.95
N SER A 219 -14.36 12.14 -8.00
CA SER A 219 -14.82 13.53 -7.87
C SER A 219 -14.43 14.15 -6.51
N GLY A 220 -14.36 13.35 -5.44
CA GLY A 220 -13.92 13.81 -4.11
C GLY A 220 -12.47 14.31 -4.08
N PHE A 221 -11.61 13.83 -4.97
CA PHE A 221 -10.19 14.24 -5.05
C PHE A 221 -9.91 15.24 -6.18
N PHE A 222 -10.59 15.09 -7.31
CA PHE A 222 -10.22 15.80 -8.55
C PHE A 222 -11.32 16.72 -9.10
N GLY A 223 -12.51 16.75 -8.48
CA GLY A 223 -13.62 17.62 -8.87
C GLY A 223 -13.97 17.50 -10.35
N SER A 224 -13.96 18.63 -11.06
CA SER A 224 -14.28 18.68 -12.50
C SER A 224 -13.25 18.00 -13.42
N LYS A 225 -12.08 17.60 -12.92
CA LYS A 225 -11.03 16.90 -13.69
C LYS A 225 -11.22 15.38 -13.74
N THR A 226 -12.33 14.85 -13.22
CA THR A 226 -12.58 13.41 -13.05
C THR A 226 -12.38 12.61 -14.35
N LEU A 227 -12.96 13.03 -15.48
CA LEU A 227 -12.82 12.29 -16.75
C LEU A 227 -11.37 12.19 -17.23
N ASN A 228 -10.59 13.26 -17.07
CA ASN A 228 -9.17 13.28 -17.45
C ASN A 228 -8.39 12.28 -16.59
N VAL A 229 -8.66 12.23 -15.29
CA VAL A 229 -8.03 11.32 -14.34
C VAL A 229 -8.40 9.88 -14.63
N LEU A 230 -9.67 9.58 -14.89
CA LEU A 230 -10.11 8.22 -15.23
C LEU A 230 -9.36 7.65 -16.43
N SER A 231 -9.11 8.46 -17.46
CA SER A 231 -8.35 8.04 -18.66
C SER A 231 -6.89 7.65 -18.38
N THR A 232 -6.39 7.85 -17.16
CA THR A 232 -5.04 7.47 -16.72
C THR A 232 -5.01 6.21 -15.87
N PHE A 233 -6.18 5.64 -15.55
CA PHE A 233 -6.24 4.43 -14.72
C PHE A 233 -5.63 3.25 -15.45
N HIS A 234 -4.88 2.47 -14.69
CA HIS A 234 -4.27 1.23 -15.14
C HIS A 234 -4.99 0.05 -14.50
N ALA A 235 -4.97 -1.09 -15.18
CA ALA A 235 -5.49 -2.34 -14.65
C ALA A 235 -4.51 -3.50 -14.87
N LEU A 236 -4.55 -4.46 -13.96
CA LEU A 236 -3.84 -5.73 -14.04
C LEU A 236 -4.70 -6.88 -13.48
N PRO A 237 -4.51 -8.12 -13.96
CA PRO A 237 -5.30 -9.27 -13.51
C PRO A 237 -4.90 -9.69 -12.09
N VAL A 238 -5.89 -9.94 -11.24
CA VAL A 238 -5.71 -10.46 -9.88
C VAL A 238 -6.80 -11.48 -9.57
N GLY A 239 -6.41 -12.74 -9.34
CA GLY A 239 -7.36 -13.83 -9.15
C GLY A 239 -8.31 -13.94 -10.35
N GLU A 240 -9.62 -13.86 -10.09
CA GLU A 240 -10.67 -13.91 -11.11
C GLU A 240 -11.09 -12.53 -11.66
N GLY A 241 -10.49 -11.45 -11.16
CA GLY A 241 -10.86 -10.08 -11.51
C GLY A 241 -9.69 -9.20 -11.96
N ILE A 242 -9.88 -7.89 -11.87
CA ILE A 242 -8.83 -6.90 -12.15
C ILE A 242 -8.66 -5.94 -10.98
N LEU A 243 -7.40 -5.63 -10.67
CA LEU A 243 -7.01 -4.52 -9.83
C LEU A 243 -6.81 -3.29 -10.71
N ILE A 244 -7.54 -2.22 -10.41
CA ILE A 244 -7.54 -0.96 -11.13
C ILE A 244 -6.95 0.11 -10.20
N TYR A 245 -6.06 0.95 -10.71
CA TYR A 245 -5.42 1.96 -9.88
C TYR A 245 -5.06 3.23 -10.66
N TYR A 246 -5.02 4.34 -9.94
CA TYR A 246 -4.48 5.60 -10.44
C TYR A 246 -2.96 5.64 -10.21
N PRO A 247 -2.13 5.78 -11.27
CA PRO A 247 -0.68 5.75 -11.13
C PRO A 247 -0.06 7.09 -10.67
N GLY A 248 -0.83 8.17 -10.63
CA GLY A 248 -0.34 9.48 -10.23
C GLY A 248 -0.43 9.74 -8.73
N ASP A 249 0.10 10.89 -8.32
CA ASP A 249 0.07 11.32 -6.92
C ASP A 249 -1.34 11.76 -6.52
N VAL A 250 -1.80 11.30 -5.36
CA VAL A 250 -3.02 11.79 -4.73
C VAL A 250 -2.62 12.69 -3.56
N LYS A 251 -3.01 13.97 -3.65
CA LYS A 251 -2.82 14.97 -2.60
C LYS A 251 -3.99 14.91 -1.62
N VAL A 252 -3.67 14.90 -0.32
CA VAL A 252 -4.66 14.97 0.76
C VAL A 252 -4.29 16.05 1.75
N ASN A 253 -5.24 16.93 2.03
CA ASN A 253 -5.06 18.04 2.94
C ASN A 253 -5.12 17.54 4.39
N GLY A 254 -4.21 18.02 5.24
CA GLY A 254 -4.01 17.55 6.61
C GLY A 254 -5.24 17.80 7.49
N SER A 255 -6.10 16.80 7.64
CA SER A 255 -7.14 16.67 8.69
C SER A 255 -8.03 15.43 8.52
N VAL A 256 -7.97 14.73 7.38
CA VAL A 256 -8.81 13.56 7.12
C VAL A 256 -8.00 12.28 7.35
N PHE A 257 -8.46 11.47 8.31
CA PHE A 257 -7.88 10.16 8.63
C PHE A 257 -7.71 9.27 7.38
N ILE A 258 -6.50 8.71 7.26
CA ILE A 258 -5.93 7.93 6.15
C ILE A 258 -6.71 6.63 5.94
N SER A 259 -7.84 6.71 5.25
CA SER A 259 -8.68 5.54 4.93
C SER A 259 -8.87 5.30 3.44
N GLU A 260 -8.45 6.23 2.58
CA GLU A 260 -8.88 6.25 1.17
C GLU A 260 -7.77 6.61 0.17
N LEU A 261 -6.53 6.12 0.39
CA LEU A 261 -5.40 6.40 -0.51
C LEU A 261 -4.47 5.21 -0.69
N PRO A 262 -3.90 5.02 -1.90
CA PRO A 262 -4.22 5.65 -3.19
C PRO A 262 -5.51 5.11 -3.81
N LEU A 263 -6.06 5.83 -4.82
CA LEU A 263 -7.25 5.41 -5.56
C LEU A 263 -7.03 4.05 -6.24
N MET A 264 -7.60 3.03 -5.62
CA MET A 264 -7.47 1.65 -6.06
C MET A 264 -8.81 0.94 -5.95
N PHE A 265 -9.14 0.15 -6.96
CA PHE A 265 -10.40 -0.54 -7.08
C PHE A 265 -10.17 -1.99 -7.47
N PHE A 266 -11.03 -2.88 -6.99
CA PHE A 266 -11.10 -4.25 -7.48
C PHE A 266 -12.42 -4.45 -8.21
N TYR A 267 -12.35 -5.05 -9.40
CA TYR A 267 -13.53 -5.44 -10.16
C TYR A 267 -13.53 -6.96 -10.35
N ASP A 268 -14.52 -7.64 -9.76
CA ASP A 268 -14.66 -9.10 -9.79
C ASP A 268 -15.35 -9.63 -11.06
N GLY A 269 -15.59 -8.74 -12.05
CA GLY A 269 -16.39 -9.04 -13.24
C GLY A 269 -17.87 -8.66 -13.11
N LYS A 270 -18.32 -8.24 -11.92
CA LYS A 270 -19.71 -7.80 -11.67
C LYS A 270 -19.74 -6.49 -10.88
N ASN A 271 -19.02 -6.41 -9.78
CA ASN A 271 -19.06 -5.31 -8.82
C ASN A 271 -17.72 -4.59 -8.76
N LEU A 272 -17.75 -3.26 -8.76
CA LEU A 272 -16.59 -2.43 -8.49
C LEU A 272 -16.51 -2.15 -6.98
N THR A 273 -15.37 -2.49 -6.37
CA THR A 273 -15.11 -2.24 -4.96
C THR A 273 -13.95 -1.28 -4.82
N HIS A 274 -14.14 -0.15 -4.12
CA HIS A 274 -13.04 0.72 -3.73
C HIS A 274 -12.22 0.06 -2.61
N ILE A 275 -10.91 -0.07 -2.83
CA ILE A 275 -10.00 -0.66 -1.86
C ILE A 275 -9.55 0.43 -0.90
N LYS A 276 -10.04 0.33 0.34
CA LYS A 276 -9.64 1.23 1.42
C LYS A 276 -8.34 0.74 2.03
N MET A 277 -7.28 1.53 1.91
CA MET A 277 -5.98 1.21 2.50
C MET A 277 -5.86 1.89 3.86
N TYR A 278 -5.76 1.07 4.90
CA TYR A 278 -5.66 1.53 6.28
C TYR A 278 -4.27 1.28 6.83
N VAL A 279 -3.69 2.29 7.46
CA VAL A 279 -2.47 2.16 8.26
C VAL A 279 -2.89 1.79 9.69
N GLY A 280 -2.87 0.48 9.98
CA GLY A 280 -3.22 -0.06 11.29
C GLY A 280 -2.05 -0.78 11.96
N SER A 281 -2.36 -1.74 12.83
CA SER A 281 -1.35 -2.69 13.30
C SER A 281 -0.85 -3.56 12.14
N VAL A 282 0.45 -3.87 12.13
CA VAL A 282 1.04 -4.84 11.20
C VAL A 282 0.30 -6.18 11.34
N GLN A 283 -0.15 -6.74 10.21
CA GLN A 283 -0.91 -7.98 10.16
C GLN A 283 -0.02 -9.12 9.64
N GLU A 284 -0.11 -10.31 10.23
CA GLU A 284 0.70 -11.45 9.79
C GLU A 284 0.22 -11.97 8.41
N PRO A 285 1.14 -12.29 7.49
CA PRO A 285 0.75 -12.90 6.22
C PRO A 285 0.18 -14.31 6.44
N PRO A 286 -0.71 -14.79 5.55
CA PRO A 286 -1.41 -16.05 5.75
C PRO A 286 -0.41 -17.21 5.78
N ARG A 287 -0.27 -17.86 6.95
CA ARG A 287 0.68 -18.96 7.13
C ARG A 287 0.28 -20.19 6.33
N CYS A 288 1.29 -20.90 5.84
CA CYS A 288 1.08 -22.20 5.21
C CYS A 288 0.76 -23.26 6.27
N GLY A 289 -0.49 -23.72 6.33
CA GLY A 289 -0.94 -24.83 7.16
C GLY A 289 -2.31 -25.32 6.71
N ASN A 290 -2.47 -26.65 6.52
CA ASN A 290 -3.58 -27.39 5.89
C ASN A 290 -4.81 -26.55 5.50
N PHE A 291 -4.65 -25.64 4.54
CA PHE A 291 -5.78 -25.20 3.75
C PHE A 291 -6.19 -26.44 2.97
N SER A 292 -7.24 -27.11 3.46
CA SER A 292 -8.05 -27.95 2.58
C SER A 292 -8.34 -27.04 1.38
N PRO A 293 -7.86 -27.38 0.18
CA PRO A 293 -8.19 -26.57 -0.97
C PRO A 293 -9.71 -26.48 -0.94
N ARG A 294 -10.28 -25.28 -0.92
CA ARG A 294 -11.64 -25.14 -1.41
C ARG A 294 -11.57 -25.81 -2.76
N LEU A 295 -12.16 -27.00 -2.84
CA LEU A 295 -12.22 -27.79 -4.04
C LEU A 295 -12.90 -26.86 -5.03
N THR A 296 -12.12 -26.16 -5.84
CA THR A 296 -12.61 -25.56 -7.07
C THR A 296 -12.92 -26.77 -7.93
N ILE A 297 -14.11 -27.33 -7.69
CA ILE A 297 -14.65 -28.38 -8.53
C ILE A 297 -14.62 -27.78 -9.93
N PRO A 298 -13.78 -28.30 -10.84
CA PRO A 298 -13.68 -27.72 -12.16
C PRO A 298 -15.09 -27.77 -12.75
N LYS A 299 -15.53 -26.71 -13.43
CA LYS A 299 -16.89 -26.63 -13.99
C LYS A 299 -17.24 -27.87 -14.83
N SER A 300 -16.22 -28.52 -15.43
CA SER A 300 -16.35 -29.82 -16.10
C SER A 300 -16.85 -30.96 -15.21
N LEU A 301 -16.44 -31.04 -13.95
CA LEU A 301 -16.88 -32.06 -13.00
C LEU A 301 -18.31 -31.78 -12.48
N ILE A 302 -18.71 -30.52 -12.34
CA ILE A 302 -20.10 -30.14 -12.01
C ILE A 302 -21.04 -30.54 -13.15
N VAL A 303 -20.63 -30.29 -14.40
CA VAL A 303 -21.38 -30.72 -15.58
C VAL A 303 -21.45 -32.25 -15.66
N LEU A 304 -20.34 -32.94 -15.38
CA LEU A 304 -20.32 -34.41 -15.40
C LEU A 304 -21.25 -35.02 -14.35
N ILE A 305 -21.25 -34.47 -13.12
CA ILE A 305 -22.14 -34.90 -12.03
C ILE A 305 -23.61 -34.61 -12.38
N GLY A 306 -23.90 -33.45 -12.99
CA GLY A 306 -25.25 -33.11 -13.45
C GLY A 306 -25.78 -34.04 -14.55
N VAL A 307 -24.93 -34.40 -15.51
CA VAL A 307 -25.28 -35.36 -16.57
C VAL A 307 -25.51 -36.76 -15.98
N PHE A 308 -24.65 -37.21 -15.05
CA PHE A 308 -24.80 -38.51 -14.41
C PHE A 308 -26.10 -38.62 -13.60
N LEU A 309 -26.47 -37.55 -12.87
CA LEU A 309 -27.72 -37.48 -12.11
C LEU A 309 -28.96 -37.50 -13.02
N MET A 310 -28.93 -36.79 -14.15
CA MET A 310 -30.01 -36.84 -15.15
C MET A 310 -30.18 -38.23 -15.76
N VAL A 311 -29.09 -38.92 -16.08
CA VAL A 311 -29.14 -40.29 -16.61
C VAL A 311 -29.72 -41.27 -15.59
N ILE A 312 -29.33 -41.16 -14.31
CA ILE A 312 -29.86 -41.99 -13.23
C ILE A 312 -31.36 -41.72 -13.01
N LEU A 313 -31.78 -40.45 -13.01
CA LEU A 313 -33.19 -40.08 -12.84
C LEU A 313 -34.06 -40.55 -14.01
N VAL A 314 -33.57 -40.47 -15.24
CA VAL A 314 -34.27 -41.01 -16.42
C VAL A 314 -34.37 -42.53 -16.34
N TYR A 315 -33.27 -43.21 -15.97
CA TYR A 315 -33.26 -44.67 -15.84
C TYR A 315 -34.20 -45.17 -14.72
N LEU A 316 -34.24 -44.49 -13.57
CA LEU A 316 -35.16 -44.80 -12.47
C LEU A 316 -36.61 -44.43 -12.80
N GLY A 317 -36.85 -43.38 -13.58
CA GLY A 317 -38.18 -42.99 -14.05
C GLY A 317 -38.78 -44.00 -15.03
N ILE A 318 -37.97 -44.53 -15.94
CA ILE A 318 -38.40 -45.57 -16.91
C ILE A 318 -38.71 -46.89 -16.20
N LYS A 319 -37.96 -47.24 -15.16
CA LYS A 319 -38.17 -48.49 -14.39
C LYS A 319 -39.42 -48.47 -13.51
N ARG A 320 -40.09 -47.33 -13.36
CA ARG A 320 -41.37 -47.19 -12.62
C ARG A 320 -42.61 -47.34 -13.51
N HIS A 321 -42.45 -47.46 -14.82
CA HIS A 321 -43.53 -47.59 -15.80
C HIS A 321 -43.44 -48.84 -16.68
N VAL A 322 -42.70 -49.87 -16.23
CA VAL A 322 -42.75 -51.25 -16.76
C VAL A 322 -43.14 -52.17 -15.63
#